data_AF-A0A928MXK6-F1
#
_entry.id   AF-A0A928MXK6-F1
#
_cell.length_a   1.000
_cell.length_b   1.000
_cell.length_c   1.000
_cell.angle_alpha   90.00
_cell.angle_beta   90.00
_cell.angle_gamma   90.00
#
_symmetry.space_group_name_H-M   'P 1'
#
loop_
_entity.id
_entity.type
_entity.pdbx_description
1 polymer ?
#
loop_
_entity_poly.entity_id
_entity_poly.type
_entity_poly.pdbx_seq_one_letter_code
_entity_poly.pdbx_strand_id
1 'polypeptide(L)'
;MAMDSISVRALTVELNELLSGGRVDKIYQPERGEIIIGIRSGGVNYKLLLCANPSFPRVHITETKPENPASPPMFCMLLRKHLSAGKILKVYQHSFERIIKIDIESRDELGELSVKTLIAEIMGKHSNIILTDSSGKIIDSIYHVDITVSSVRQILPGLMYENPPSQGKISPLAVSADEVADKLTGEGEASRLIVNNFMGISPLSAREIVYKATGRADTVLSGDSHDDKMQIARTLENFFDFVKGAEFSPVVLINKQSREPMDFAPFDIFQYEDMVKKIKSRTMSEAVEKFYSDKAVAASLKQKYSDLSKVISTNLDRCRKKLQIENETIAKAEKRDKYRVYGDLIMANLYAIQKGDKQVTVDNFYDEGGGQITIPLKEDISPAENARRFYTRYNKEKTAYTETVIQRDKNLADIDYLESVAEAVSKAETSEEIGQIRDELAEQGYIKYRGNPKRKKAEKPTPLHFVSSDGYDIYVGKNNKQNDYVTLKLSRPTDI
;
A
#
# COMPACT_ATOMS: atom_id res chain seq x y z
N MET A 1 10.77 3.45 -11.92
CA MET A 1 9.74 2.57 -12.49
C MET A 1 10.47 1.32 -12.93
N ALA A 2 9.99 0.15 -12.51
CA ALA A 2 10.69 -1.13 -12.74
C ALA A 2 10.78 -1.48 -14.24
N MET A 3 9.70 -1.26 -14.98
CA MET A 3 9.68 -1.49 -16.43
C MET A 3 10.45 -0.41 -17.20
N ASP A 4 11.74 -0.64 -17.42
CA ASP A 4 12.62 0.20 -18.25
C ASP A 4 12.72 -0.31 -19.70
N SER A 5 13.43 0.41 -20.57
CA SER A 5 13.51 0.02 -21.99
C SER A 5 14.28 -1.28 -22.20
N ILE A 6 15.22 -1.61 -21.31
CA ILE A 6 15.97 -2.87 -21.36
C ILE A 6 15.04 -4.03 -21.00
N SER A 7 14.20 -3.85 -19.99
CA SER A 7 13.14 -4.80 -19.62
C SER A 7 12.12 -4.98 -20.75
N VAL A 8 11.71 -3.88 -21.40
CA VAL A 8 10.84 -3.93 -22.58
C VAL A 8 11.52 -4.67 -23.74
N ARG A 9 12.81 -4.47 -23.97
CA ARG A 9 13.57 -5.22 -24.98
C ARG A 9 13.49 -6.72 -24.71
N ALA A 10 13.80 -7.15 -23.49
CA ALA A 10 13.74 -8.56 -23.08
C ALA A 10 12.33 -9.15 -23.27
N LEU A 11 11.29 -8.42 -22.84
CA LEU A 11 9.91 -8.82 -23.08
C LEU A 11 9.58 -8.92 -24.56
N THR A 12 9.96 -7.95 -25.39
CA THR A 12 9.61 -7.99 -26.82
C THR A 12 10.28 -9.13 -27.56
N VAL A 13 11.51 -9.51 -27.20
CA VAL A 13 12.17 -10.70 -27.76
C VAL A 13 11.37 -11.96 -27.40
N GLU A 14 11.09 -12.14 -26.11
CA GLU A 14 10.30 -13.28 -25.61
C GLU A 14 8.92 -13.34 -26.27
N LEU A 15 8.18 -12.23 -26.27
CA LEU A 15 6.83 -12.16 -26.82
C LEU A 15 6.83 -12.41 -28.33
N ASN A 16 7.83 -11.94 -29.06
CA ASN A 16 7.91 -12.18 -30.50
C ASN A 16 8.18 -13.66 -30.80
N GLU A 17 9.05 -14.31 -30.04
CA GLU A 17 9.34 -15.74 -30.15
C GLU A 17 8.08 -16.59 -29.87
N LEU A 18 7.32 -16.25 -28.84
CA LEU A 18 6.14 -17.00 -28.44
C LEU A 18 4.92 -16.74 -29.35
N LEU A 19 4.72 -15.50 -29.78
CA LEU A 19 3.44 -15.04 -30.34
C LEU A 19 3.45 -14.81 -31.85
N SER A 20 4.62 -14.61 -32.49
CA SER A 20 4.68 -14.41 -33.94
C SER A 20 4.13 -15.63 -34.69
N GLY A 21 3.29 -15.40 -35.69
CA GLY A 21 2.55 -16.43 -36.41
C GLY A 21 1.31 -16.94 -35.67
N GLY A 22 1.14 -16.61 -34.39
CA GLY A 22 -0.02 -16.97 -33.58
C GLY A 22 -1.30 -16.26 -34.02
N ARG A 23 -2.45 -16.78 -33.61
CA ARG A 23 -3.78 -16.20 -33.91
C ARG A 23 -4.46 -15.70 -32.65
N VAL A 24 -5.05 -14.52 -32.75
CA VAL A 24 -5.89 -13.93 -31.70
C VAL A 24 -7.18 -14.74 -31.58
N ASP A 25 -7.44 -15.29 -30.40
CA ASP A 25 -8.65 -16.07 -30.09
C ASP A 25 -9.71 -15.19 -29.42
N LYS A 26 -9.45 -14.74 -28.19
CA LYS A 26 -10.40 -13.96 -27.39
C LYS A 26 -9.75 -12.73 -26.79
N ILE A 27 -10.51 -11.64 -26.69
CA ILE A 27 -10.05 -10.40 -26.08
C ILE A 27 -10.96 -10.05 -24.90
N TYR A 28 -10.37 -9.70 -23.78
CA TYR A 28 -11.05 -9.34 -22.54
C TYR A 28 -10.53 -8.02 -22.00
N GLN A 29 -11.38 -7.34 -21.23
CA GLN A 29 -11.02 -6.13 -20.48
C GLN A 29 -11.56 -6.29 -19.06
N PRO A 30 -10.80 -6.96 -18.16
CA PRO A 30 -11.25 -7.22 -16.80
C PRO A 30 -11.36 -5.92 -15.99
N GLU A 31 -10.44 -4.98 -16.22
CA GLU A 31 -10.36 -3.69 -15.54
C GLU A 31 -10.27 -2.54 -16.54
N ARG A 32 -10.59 -1.31 -16.11
CA ARG A 32 -10.65 -0.14 -16.99
C ARG A 32 -9.37 0.06 -17.83
N GLY A 33 -8.21 -0.22 -17.24
CA GLY A 33 -6.89 -0.04 -17.86
C GLY A 33 -6.20 -1.33 -18.29
N GLU A 34 -6.89 -2.47 -18.34
CA GLU A 34 -6.27 -3.77 -18.62
C GLU A 34 -6.93 -4.48 -19.79
N ILE A 35 -6.13 -4.94 -20.76
CA ILE A 35 -6.58 -5.80 -21.86
C ILE A 35 -5.87 -7.13 -21.77
N ILE A 36 -6.62 -8.22 -21.90
CA ILE A 36 -6.07 -9.57 -22.02
C ILE A 36 -6.42 -10.13 -23.39
N ILE A 37 -5.39 -10.50 -24.15
CA ILE A 37 -5.52 -11.12 -25.46
C ILE A 37 -5.12 -12.59 -25.34
N GLY A 38 -6.09 -13.48 -25.51
CA GLY A 38 -5.86 -14.90 -25.71
C GLY A 38 -5.30 -15.14 -27.11
N ILE A 39 -4.14 -15.78 -27.20
CA ILE A 39 -3.41 -16.01 -28.45
C ILE A 39 -3.07 -17.49 -28.54
N ARG A 40 -3.45 -18.13 -29.65
CA ARG A 40 -3.07 -19.51 -29.94
C ARG A 40 -1.85 -19.52 -30.85
N SER A 41 -0.73 -20.05 -30.37
CA SER A 41 0.54 -20.14 -31.11
C SER A 41 1.22 -21.47 -30.81
N GLY A 42 1.76 -22.15 -31.83
CA GLY A 42 2.48 -23.43 -31.64
C GLY A 42 1.68 -24.53 -30.92
N GLY A 43 0.34 -24.51 -30.98
CA GLY A 43 -0.52 -25.44 -30.24
C GLY A 43 -0.79 -25.08 -28.78
N VAL A 44 -0.16 -24.03 -28.26
CA VAL A 44 -0.32 -23.51 -26.90
C VAL A 44 -1.23 -22.28 -26.91
N ASN A 45 -2.01 -22.10 -25.84
CA ASN A 45 -2.83 -20.90 -25.63
C ASN A 45 -2.14 -19.99 -24.62
N TYR A 46 -1.67 -18.85 -25.08
CA TYR A 46 -1.09 -17.78 -24.28
C TYR A 46 -2.14 -16.73 -23.92
N LYS A 47 -1.92 -16.02 -22.81
CA LYS A 47 -2.68 -14.81 -22.47
C LYS A 47 -1.71 -13.65 -22.34
N LEU A 48 -1.78 -12.71 -23.26
CA LEU A 48 -1.00 -11.49 -23.21
C LEU A 48 -1.78 -10.43 -22.43
N LEU A 49 -1.25 -9.98 -21.31
CA LEU A 49 -1.75 -8.84 -20.56
C LEU A 49 -1.11 -7.55 -21.09
N LEU A 50 -1.94 -6.55 -21.38
CA LEU A 50 -1.57 -5.16 -21.61
C LEU A 50 -2.21 -4.32 -20.52
N CYS A 51 -1.42 -3.71 -19.64
CA CYS A 51 -1.91 -2.92 -18.52
C CYS A 51 -1.39 -1.49 -18.62
N ALA A 52 -2.32 -0.55 -18.76
CA ALA A 52 -2.09 0.90 -18.71
C ALA A 52 -2.53 1.50 -17.36
N ASN A 53 -2.64 0.70 -16.29
CA ASN A 53 -2.95 1.23 -14.97
C ASN A 53 -1.84 2.19 -14.49
N PRO A 54 -2.15 3.42 -14.03
CA PRO A 54 -1.16 4.41 -13.59
C PRO A 54 -0.16 3.90 -12.54
N SER A 55 -0.60 3.01 -11.64
CA SER A 55 0.22 2.50 -10.55
C SER A 55 1.19 1.42 -11.01
N PHE A 56 0.77 0.55 -11.93
CA PHE A 56 1.48 -0.67 -12.30
C PHE A 56 1.39 -0.98 -13.79
N PRO A 57 1.80 -0.06 -14.69
CA PRO A 57 1.70 -0.31 -16.11
C PRO A 57 2.72 -1.38 -16.52
N ARG A 58 2.27 -2.37 -17.29
CA ARG A 58 3.07 -3.55 -17.63
C ARG A 58 2.50 -4.29 -18.83
N VAL A 59 3.34 -5.07 -19.48
CA VAL A 59 2.98 -6.02 -20.53
C VAL A 59 3.72 -7.32 -20.25
N HIS A 60 3.02 -8.45 -20.24
CA HIS A 60 3.62 -9.78 -20.07
C HIS A 60 2.62 -10.89 -20.41
N ILE A 61 3.12 -12.11 -20.59
CA ILE A 61 2.29 -13.31 -20.54
C ILE A 61 1.84 -13.54 -19.10
N THR A 62 0.54 -13.80 -18.90
CA THR A 62 -0.03 -14.03 -17.57
C THR A 62 -0.75 -15.36 -17.50
N GLU A 63 -0.64 -16.03 -16.35
CA GLU A 63 -1.45 -17.21 -16.07
C GLU A 63 -2.78 -16.84 -15.41
N THR A 64 -2.91 -15.62 -14.89
CA THR A 64 -4.09 -15.16 -14.18
C THR A 64 -5.38 -15.31 -14.99
N LYS A 65 -6.47 -15.61 -14.28
CA LYS A 65 -7.82 -15.72 -14.83
C LYS A 65 -8.68 -14.69 -14.11
N PRO A 66 -8.62 -13.40 -14.51
CA PRO A 66 -9.43 -12.38 -13.87
C PRO A 66 -10.90 -12.60 -14.18
N GLU A 67 -11.75 -12.18 -13.24
CA GLU A 67 -13.19 -12.09 -13.48
C GLU A 67 -13.45 -11.00 -14.52
N ASN A 68 -14.30 -11.30 -15.49
CA ASN A 68 -14.65 -10.36 -16.54
C ASN A 68 -15.96 -9.65 -16.19
N PRO A 69 -16.11 -8.37 -16.56
CA PRO A 69 -17.39 -7.68 -16.39
C PRO A 69 -18.49 -8.39 -17.19
N ALA A 70 -19.72 -8.34 -16.67
CA ALA A 70 -20.88 -8.98 -17.30
C ALA A 70 -21.11 -8.48 -18.75
N SER A 71 -20.86 -7.19 -19.00
CA SER A 71 -20.87 -6.58 -20.32
C SER A 71 -19.46 -6.09 -20.70
N PRO A 72 -18.89 -6.51 -21.85
CA PRO A 72 -17.59 -6.01 -22.31
C PRO A 72 -17.62 -4.49 -22.56
N PRO A 73 -16.61 -3.73 -22.12
CA PRO A 73 -16.50 -2.30 -22.44
C PRO A 73 -16.30 -2.03 -23.93
N MET A 74 -16.57 -0.79 -24.36
CA MET A 74 -16.55 -0.39 -25.79
C MET A 74 -15.19 -0.63 -26.46
N PHE A 75 -14.09 -0.26 -25.82
CA PHE A 75 -12.75 -0.48 -26.37
C PHE A 75 -12.47 -1.99 -26.56
N CYS A 76 -12.86 -2.84 -25.60
CA CYS A 76 -12.79 -4.29 -25.75
C CYS A 76 -13.58 -4.80 -26.96
N MET A 77 -14.82 -4.31 -27.15
CA MET A 77 -15.64 -4.66 -28.31
C MET A 77 -15.01 -4.21 -29.63
N LEU A 78 -14.40 -3.02 -29.64
CA LEU A 78 -13.68 -2.51 -30.80
C LEU A 78 -12.48 -3.39 -31.13
N LEU A 79 -11.63 -3.73 -30.16
CA LEU A 79 -10.53 -4.65 -30.37
C LEU A 79 -11.03 -6.01 -30.91
N ARG A 80 -12.14 -6.53 -30.39
CA ARG A 80 -12.75 -7.77 -30.91
C ARG A 80 -13.16 -7.63 -32.37
N LYS A 81 -13.82 -6.54 -32.75
CA LYS A 81 -14.22 -6.28 -34.14
C LYS A 81 -13.00 -6.25 -35.06
N HIS A 82 -11.90 -5.62 -34.63
CA HIS A 82 -10.75 -5.36 -35.50
C HIS A 82 -9.69 -6.45 -35.47
N LEU A 83 -9.52 -7.21 -34.39
CA LEU A 83 -8.36 -8.09 -34.18
C LEU A 83 -8.70 -9.58 -34.01
N SER A 84 -9.97 -9.94 -33.79
CA SER A 84 -10.34 -11.35 -33.59
C SER A 84 -9.99 -12.19 -34.82
N ALA A 85 -9.48 -13.40 -34.57
CA ALA A 85 -8.94 -14.31 -35.59
C ALA A 85 -7.76 -13.75 -36.40
N GLY A 86 -7.25 -12.56 -36.07
CA GLY A 86 -6.09 -11.94 -36.69
C GLY A 86 -4.80 -12.71 -36.40
N LYS A 87 -3.86 -12.66 -37.33
CA LYS A 87 -2.55 -13.29 -37.22
C LYS A 87 -1.54 -12.26 -36.72
N ILE A 88 -0.82 -12.58 -35.65
CA ILE A 88 0.27 -11.74 -35.15
C ILE A 88 1.44 -11.90 -36.11
N LEU A 89 1.87 -10.79 -36.71
CA LEU A 89 3.01 -10.77 -37.61
C LEU A 89 4.31 -10.63 -36.82
N LYS A 90 4.36 -9.65 -35.91
CA LYS A 90 5.53 -9.41 -35.07
C LYS A 90 5.17 -8.63 -33.81
N VAL A 91 5.96 -8.82 -32.77
CA VAL A 91 5.98 -8.01 -31.55
C VAL A 91 7.34 -7.34 -31.48
N TYR A 92 7.39 -6.02 -31.30
CA TYR A 92 8.66 -5.30 -31.30
C TYR A 92 8.62 -4.03 -30.47
N GLN A 93 9.79 -3.60 -30.02
CA GLN A 93 9.98 -2.34 -29.32
C GLN A 93 10.16 -1.20 -30.31
N HIS A 94 9.53 -0.05 -30.06
CA HIS A 94 9.75 1.16 -30.87
C HIS A 94 10.95 1.96 -30.36
N SER A 95 11.99 2.14 -31.18
CA SER A 95 13.11 3.07 -30.95
C SER A 95 13.79 2.97 -29.58
N PHE A 96 13.84 1.77 -28.99
CA PHE A 96 14.35 1.53 -27.63
C PHE A 96 13.66 2.36 -26.54
N GLU A 97 12.42 2.77 -26.78
CA GLU A 97 11.53 3.40 -25.81
C GLU A 97 10.69 2.34 -25.09
N ARG A 98 9.96 2.76 -24.04
CA ARG A 98 9.01 1.90 -23.31
C ARG A 98 7.68 1.77 -24.06
N ILE A 99 7.77 1.44 -25.34
CA ILE A 99 6.65 1.33 -26.27
C ILE A 99 6.75 -0.02 -26.98
N ILE A 100 5.74 -0.86 -26.80
CA ILE A 100 5.61 -2.15 -27.47
C ILE A 100 4.59 -2.01 -28.59
N LYS A 101 4.94 -2.49 -29.79
CA LYS A 101 4.06 -2.54 -30.95
C LYS A 101 3.82 -4.00 -31.35
N ILE A 102 2.57 -4.31 -31.64
CA ILE A 102 2.13 -5.64 -32.08
C ILE A 102 1.42 -5.44 -33.41
N ASP A 103 2.02 -5.93 -34.48
CA ASP A 103 1.42 -5.89 -35.81
C ASP A 103 0.54 -7.12 -36.01
N ILE A 104 -0.73 -6.89 -36.32
CA ILE A 104 -1.75 -7.91 -36.42
C ILE A 104 -2.42 -7.78 -37.79
N GLU A 105 -2.27 -8.81 -38.62
CA GLU A 105 -2.97 -8.94 -39.88
C GLU A 105 -4.38 -9.47 -39.61
N SER A 106 -5.39 -8.76 -40.10
CA SER A 106 -6.80 -9.09 -39.90
C SER A 106 -7.60 -8.69 -41.12
N ARG A 107 -8.76 -9.32 -41.31
CA ARG A 107 -9.69 -8.88 -42.36
C ARG A 107 -10.39 -7.60 -41.95
N ASP A 108 -10.57 -6.68 -42.89
CA ASP A 108 -11.41 -5.50 -42.72
C ASP A 108 -12.89 -5.81 -43.02
N GLU A 109 -13.72 -4.77 -43.07
CA GLU A 109 -15.16 -4.90 -43.32
C GLU A 109 -15.49 -5.35 -44.74
N LEU A 110 -14.57 -5.15 -45.69
CA LEU A 110 -14.68 -5.59 -47.08
C LEU A 110 -14.10 -7.00 -47.29
N GLY A 111 -13.51 -7.58 -46.24
CA GLY A 111 -12.89 -8.90 -46.27
C GLY A 111 -11.45 -8.89 -46.75
N GLU A 112 -10.87 -7.73 -47.04
CA GLU A 112 -9.48 -7.56 -47.46
C GLU A 112 -8.54 -7.66 -46.25
N LEU A 113 -7.32 -8.14 -46.49
CA LEU A 113 -6.31 -8.22 -45.43
C LEU A 113 -5.70 -6.85 -45.19
N SER A 114 -5.75 -6.39 -43.94
CA SER A 114 -5.11 -5.16 -43.48
C SER A 114 -4.30 -5.42 -42.23
N VAL A 115 -3.16 -4.74 -42.13
CA VAL A 115 -2.32 -4.76 -40.92
C VAL A 115 -2.77 -3.63 -40.01
N LYS A 116 -3.05 -3.97 -38.76
CA LYS A 116 -3.34 -3.03 -37.68
C LYS A 116 -2.23 -3.13 -36.64
N THR A 117 -1.87 -2.02 -36.02
CA THR A 117 -0.83 -2.02 -34.99
C THR A 117 -1.45 -1.70 -33.64
N LEU A 118 -1.32 -2.63 -32.70
CA LEU A 118 -1.67 -2.41 -31.30
C LEU A 118 -0.43 -1.92 -30.54
N ILE A 119 -0.53 -0.74 -29.96
CA ILE A 119 0.58 -0.01 -29.34
C ILE A 119 0.32 0.07 -27.84
N ALA A 120 1.28 -0.39 -27.03
CA ALA A 120 1.25 -0.25 -25.58
C ALA A 120 2.36 0.70 -25.14
N GLU A 121 1.98 1.88 -24.64
CA GLU A 121 2.88 2.88 -24.05
C GLU A 121 2.96 2.67 -22.53
N ILE A 122 4.16 2.41 -21.99
CA ILE A 122 4.39 2.14 -20.56
C ILE A 122 5.07 3.36 -19.92
N MET A 123 4.27 4.37 -19.60
CA MET A 123 4.71 5.70 -19.19
C MET A 123 4.14 6.14 -17.83
N GLY A 124 3.84 5.19 -16.94
CA GLY A 124 3.27 5.48 -15.62
C GLY A 124 1.83 5.97 -15.74
N LYS A 125 1.55 7.14 -15.16
CA LYS A 125 0.24 7.80 -15.26
C LYS A 125 -0.18 8.16 -16.69
N HIS A 126 0.76 8.20 -17.63
CA HIS A 126 0.52 8.47 -19.05
C HIS A 126 0.50 7.20 -19.90
N SER A 127 0.47 6.02 -19.29
CA SER A 127 0.42 4.76 -20.04
C SER A 127 -0.89 4.66 -20.83
N ASN A 128 -0.83 4.04 -22.00
CA ASN A 128 -1.98 3.91 -22.89
C ASN A 128 -1.88 2.64 -23.74
N ILE A 129 -3.02 2.20 -24.26
CA ILE A 129 -3.15 1.11 -25.23
C ILE A 129 -3.93 1.67 -26.40
N ILE A 130 -3.31 1.68 -27.58
CA ILE A 130 -3.80 2.42 -28.76
C ILE A 130 -3.82 1.46 -29.93
N LEU A 131 -4.91 1.45 -30.69
CA LEU A 131 -5.02 0.69 -31.93
C LEU A 131 -4.96 1.66 -33.11
N THR A 132 -4.07 1.39 -34.07
CA THR A 132 -3.99 2.14 -35.33
C THR A 132 -4.26 1.25 -36.53
N ASP A 133 -4.71 1.86 -37.62
CA ASP A 133 -4.75 1.23 -38.94
C ASP A 133 -3.35 1.18 -39.59
N SER A 134 -3.29 0.68 -40.82
CA SER A 134 -2.05 0.55 -41.61
C SER A 134 -1.44 1.89 -42.01
N SER A 135 -2.23 2.97 -42.04
CA SER A 135 -1.75 4.33 -42.30
C SER A 135 -1.20 5.01 -41.04
N GLY A 136 -1.41 4.42 -39.86
CA GLY A 136 -1.06 5.01 -38.57
C GLY A 136 -2.15 5.92 -38.00
N LYS A 137 -3.35 5.93 -38.57
CA LYS A 137 -4.51 6.64 -38.02
C LYS A 137 -5.05 5.86 -36.82
N ILE A 138 -5.30 6.56 -35.72
CA ILE A 138 -5.84 6.00 -34.49
C ILE A 138 -7.27 5.53 -34.78
N ILE A 139 -7.50 4.24 -34.61
CA ILE A 139 -8.85 3.66 -34.61
C ILE A 139 -9.51 3.98 -33.27
N ASP A 140 -8.83 3.65 -32.17
CA ASP A 140 -9.26 4.00 -30.81
C ASP A 140 -8.13 3.80 -29.78
N SER A 141 -8.34 4.22 -28.53
CA SER A 141 -7.43 3.96 -27.41
C SER A 141 -8.19 3.68 -26.11
N ILE A 142 -7.53 3.01 -25.16
CA ILE A 142 -8.12 2.72 -23.84
C ILE A 142 -8.34 3.99 -23.01
N TYR A 143 -7.47 4.99 -23.19
CA TYR A 143 -7.64 6.34 -22.66
C TYR A 143 -7.56 7.37 -23.78
N HIS A 144 -8.62 8.15 -23.91
CA HIS A 144 -8.67 9.33 -24.78
C HIS A 144 -7.93 10.49 -24.13
N VAL A 145 -7.06 11.14 -24.91
CA VAL A 145 -6.29 12.30 -24.47
C VAL A 145 -6.64 13.45 -25.40
N ASP A 146 -7.50 14.35 -24.95
CA ASP A 146 -7.83 15.57 -25.65
C ASP A 146 -6.91 16.74 -25.23
N ILE A 147 -7.16 17.93 -25.82
CA ILE A 147 -6.39 19.15 -25.56
C ILE A 147 -6.47 19.63 -24.10
N THR A 148 -7.51 19.27 -23.35
CA THR A 148 -7.68 19.63 -21.94
C THR A 148 -6.83 18.73 -21.03
N VAL A 149 -6.57 17.50 -21.46
CA VAL A 149 -5.73 16.54 -20.73
C VAL A 149 -4.26 16.75 -21.04
N SER A 150 -3.91 17.06 -22.29
CA SER A 150 -2.53 17.26 -22.72
C SER A 150 -2.43 18.32 -23.81
N SER A 151 -1.61 19.34 -23.57
CA SER A 151 -1.25 20.34 -24.58
C SER A 151 -0.16 19.84 -25.55
N VAL A 152 0.50 18.72 -25.25
CA VAL A 152 1.67 18.24 -25.99
C VAL A 152 1.27 17.36 -27.17
N ARG A 153 0.33 16.45 -26.96
CA ARG A 153 -0.11 15.47 -27.95
C ARG A 153 -1.49 14.96 -27.60
N GLN A 154 -2.33 14.78 -28.62
CA GLN A 154 -3.68 14.23 -28.51
C GLN A 154 -3.70 12.75 -28.93
N ILE A 155 -4.59 11.98 -28.31
CA ILE A 155 -4.84 10.57 -28.63
C ILE A 155 -6.36 10.41 -28.71
N LEU A 156 -6.90 10.57 -29.92
CA LEU A 156 -8.32 10.50 -30.21
C LEU A 156 -8.55 9.71 -31.51
N PRO A 157 -9.68 8.98 -31.63
CA PRO A 157 -10.07 8.34 -32.87
C PRO A 157 -10.03 9.29 -34.07
N GLY A 158 -9.45 8.81 -35.17
CA GLY A 158 -9.35 9.53 -36.42
C GLY A 158 -8.13 10.45 -36.59
N LEU A 159 -7.37 10.71 -35.52
CA LEU A 159 -6.11 11.45 -35.61
C LEU A 159 -4.94 10.53 -36.01
N MET A 160 -3.85 11.10 -36.53
CA MET A 160 -2.62 10.34 -36.76
C MET A 160 -1.93 10.03 -35.44
N TYR A 161 -1.45 8.80 -35.27
CA TYR A 161 -0.63 8.44 -34.12
C TYR A 161 0.76 9.07 -34.25
N GLU A 162 1.11 9.91 -33.29
CA GLU A 162 2.48 10.40 -33.09
C GLU A 162 3.16 9.59 -31.97
N ASN A 163 4.46 9.70 -31.77
CA ASN A 163 5.07 9.09 -30.56
C ASN A 163 5.04 10.08 -29.39
N PRO A 164 5.22 9.62 -28.14
CA PRO A 164 5.56 10.51 -27.04
C PRO A 164 6.77 11.41 -27.39
N PRO A 165 6.82 12.65 -26.86
CA PRO A 165 7.90 13.59 -27.17
C PRO A 165 9.25 13.02 -26.75
N SER A 166 10.27 13.18 -27.60
CA SER A 166 11.64 12.76 -27.31
C SER A 166 12.19 13.53 -26.11
N GLN A 167 12.98 12.85 -25.27
CA GLN A 167 13.69 13.47 -24.15
C GLN A 167 15.05 14.08 -24.57
N GLY A 168 15.41 14.02 -25.85
CA GLY A 168 16.72 14.50 -26.34
C GLY A 168 17.91 13.67 -25.88
N LYS A 169 17.67 12.44 -25.42
CA LYS A 169 18.69 11.52 -24.91
C LYS A 169 19.27 10.64 -26.01
N ILE A 170 20.49 10.16 -25.79
CA ILE A 170 21.25 9.37 -26.75
C ILE A 170 20.82 7.90 -26.69
N SER A 171 20.71 7.26 -27.86
CA SER A 171 20.46 5.82 -27.96
C SER A 171 21.71 5.05 -27.55
N PRO A 172 21.65 4.20 -26.51
CA PRO A 172 22.81 3.43 -26.10
C PRO A 172 23.12 2.25 -27.03
N LEU A 173 22.24 1.93 -28.00
CA LEU A 173 22.43 0.81 -28.92
C LEU A 173 23.48 1.06 -30.02
N ALA A 174 23.83 2.33 -30.27
CA ALA A 174 24.59 2.75 -31.43
C ALA A 174 25.83 3.59 -31.10
N VAL A 175 26.21 3.68 -29.81
CA VAL A 175 27.35 4.50 -29.34
C VAL A 175 28.58 3.65 -29.05
N SER A 176 29.76 4.19 -29.32
CA SER A 176 31.03 3.57 -28.93
C SER A 176 31.44 3.93 -27.50
N ALA A 177 32.38 3.18 -26.90
CA ALA A 177 32.92 3.55 -25.59
C ALA A 177 33.52 4.97 -25.56
N ASP A 178 34.22 5.40 -26.61
CA ASP A 178 34.80 6.76 -26.64
C ASP A 178 33.69 7.83 -26.61
N GLU A 179 32.64 7.65 -27.42
CA GLU A 179 31.48 8.56 -27.43
C GLU A 179 30.75 8.58 -26.08
N VAL A 180 30.66 7.43 -25.41
CA VAL A 180 30.07 7.34 -24.07
C VAL A 180 30.93 8.10 -23.06
N ALA A 181 32.25 7.92 -23.07
CA ALA A 181 33.17 8.60 -22.17
C ALA A 181 33.11 10.12 -22.33
N ASP A 182 33.03 10.63 -23.57
CA ASP A 182 32.87 12.06 -23.88
C ASP A 182 31.57 12.65 -23.31
N LYS A 183 30.52 11.84 -23.19
CA LYS A 183 29.24 12.25 -22.60
C LYS A 183 29.22 12.13 -21.07
N LEU A 184 30.16 11.41 -20.47
CA LEU A 184 30.32 11.29 -19.01
C LEU A 184 31.25 12.37 -18.43
N THR A 185 31.31 13.55 -19.06
CA THR A 185 32.23 14.65 -18.70
C THR A 185 31.77 15.54 -17.54
N GLY A 186 30.54 15.35 -17.03
CA GLY A 186 30.01 16.11 -15.90
C GLY A 186 30.55 15.67 -14.53
N GLU A 187 30.44 16.56 -13.54
CA GLU A 187 30.71 16.24 -12.14
C GLU A 187 29.47 15.66 -11.47
N GLY A 188 29.63 14.54 -10.75
CA GLY A 188 28.55 13.93 -9.97
C GLY A 188 28.53 12.42 -10.04
N GLU A 189 27.49 11.82 -9.46
CA GLU A 189 27.30 10.38 -9.43
C GLU A 189 27.18 9.82 -10.85
N ALA A 190 28.04 8.87 -11.20
CA ALA A 190 28.12 8.28 -12.54
C ALA A 190 26.77 7.68 -12.98
N SER A 191 26.06 7.03 -12.07
CA SER A 191 24.77 6.39 -12.34
C SER A 191 23.73 7.42 -12.81
N ARG A 192 23.74 8.62 -12.21
CA ARG A 192 22.85 9.72 -12.55
C ARG A 192 23.21 10.36 -13.88
N LEU A 193 24.51 10.50 -14.19
CA LEU A 193 24.98 10.97 -15.49
C LEU A 193 24.51 10.03 -16.62
N ILE A 194 24.60 8.71 -16.40
CA ILE A 194 24.10 7.71 -17.35
C ILE A 194 22.59 7.89 -17.59
N VAL A 195 21.78 7.97 -16.53
CA VAL A 195 20.32 8.12 -16.64
C VAL A 195 19.92 9.42 -17.36
N ASN A 196 20.69 10.49 -17.19
CA ASN A 196 20.41 11.78 -17.79
C ASN A 196 20.78 11.82 -19.29
N ASN A 197 21.89 11.21 -19.68
CA ASN A 197 22.41 11.30 -21.04
C ASN A 197 21.88 10.22 -21.98
N PHE A 198 21.57 9.02 -21.47
CA PHE A 198 21.17 7.87 -22.27
C PHE A 198 19.70 7.52 -22.06
N MET A 199 19.00 7.22 -23.16
CA MET A 199 17.61 6.82 -23.09
C MET A 199 17.46 5.37 -22.65
N GLY A 200 16.34 5.07 -21.99
CA GLY A 200 15.92 3.70 -21.70
C GLY A 200 16.64 3.00 -20.54
N ILE A 201 17.61 3.64 -19.89
CA ILE A 201 18.34 3.10 -18.74
C ILE A 201 17.67 3.56 -17.44
N SER A 202 17.26 2.61 -16.60
CA SER A 202 16.76 2.92 -15.25
C SER A 202 17.90 3.23 -14.26
N PRO A 203 17.60 3.90 -13.14
CA PRO A 203 18.57 4.05 -12.05
C PRO A 203 19.14 2.73 -11.53
N LEU A 204 18.34 1.66 -11.52
CA LEU A 204 18.79 0.32 -11.13
C LEU A 204 19.89 -0.18 -12.07
N SER A 205 19.60 -0.18 -13.38
CA SER A 205 20.51 -0.62 -14.43
C SER A 205 21.76 0.25 -14.49
N ALA A 206 21.63 1.57 -14.35
CA ALA A 206 22.76 2.49 -14.33
C ALA A 206 23.69 2.23 -13.14
N ARG A 207 23.15 2.07 -11.92
CA ARG A 207 23.94 1.72 -10.74
C ARG A 207 24.62 0.36 -10.88
N GLU A 208 23.97 -0.60 -11.54
CA GLU A 208 24.58 -1.91 -11.79
C GLU A 208 25.76 -1.81 -12.76
N ILE A 209 25.62 -1.05 -13.84
CA ILE A 209 26.69 -0.82 -14.82
C ILE A 209 27.89 -0.16 -14.12
N VAL A 210 27.64 0.86 -13.31
CA VAL A 210 28.70 1.54 -12.54
C VAL A 210 29.35 0.58 -11.55
N TYR A 211 28.56 -0.17 -10.78
CA TYR A 211 29.09 -1.17 -9.83
C TYR A 211 29.97 -2.22 -10.53
N LYS A 212 29.57 -2.71 -11.71
CA LYS A 212 30.39 -3.67 -12.48
C LYS A 212 31.69 -3.06 -12.98
N ALA A 213 31.70 -1.76 -13.30
CA ALA A 213 32.89 -1.07 -13.76
C ALA A 213 33.87 -0.76 -12.62
N THR A 214 33.37 -0.29 -11.47
CA THR A 214 34.18 0.37 -10.43
C THR A 214 34.17 -0.35 -9.07
N GLY A 215 33.33 -1.39 -8.91
CA GLY A 215 33.06 -2.05 -7.63
C GLY A 215 32.20 -1.24 -6.66
N ARG A 216 31.77 -0.02 -7.03
CA ARG A 216 30.97 0.87 -6.17
C ARG A 216 29.85 1.53 -6.95
N ALA A 217 28.61 1.31 -6.54
CA ALA A 217 27.44 1.83 -7.25
C ALA A 217 27.29 3.36 -7.17
N ASP A 218 27.92 3.99 -6.17
CA ASP A 218 27.89 5.41 -5.84
C ASP A 218 29.16 6.16 -6.30
N THR A 219 29.91 5.62 -7.26
CA THR A 219 31.08 6.30 -7.83
C THR A 219 30.73 7.70 -8.32
N VAL A 220 31.50 8.69 -7.86
CA VAL A 220 31.42 10.10 -8.29
C VAL A 220 32.55 10.36 -9.28
N LEU A 221 32.18 10.89 -10.45
CA LEU A 221 33.13 11.33 -11.46
C LEU A 221 33.46 12.81 -11.28
N SER A 222 34.75 13.14 -11.45
CA SER A 222 35.25 14.51 -11.55
C SER A 222 35.94 14.73 -12.90
N GLY A 223 36.44 15.94 -13.17
CA GLY A 223 37.22 16.26 -14.37
C GLY A 223 38.36 15.26 -14.63
N ASP A 224 39.08 14.89 -13.56
CA ASP A 224 40.30 14.06 -13.62
C ASP A 224 40.05 12.54 -13.59
N SER A 225 38.79 12.08 -13.46
CA SER A 225 38.43 10.66 -13.40
C SER A 225 38.49 9.95 -14.77
N HIS A 226 39.56 10.10 -15.54
CA HIS A 226 39.65 9.57 -16.90
C HIS A 226 39.53 8.04 -16.96
N ASP A 227 40.23 7.32 -16.07
CA ASP A 227 40.20 5.86 -16.03
C ASP A 227 38.81 5.31 -15.68
N ASP A 228 38.16 5.87 -14.64
CA ASP A 228 36.81 5.48 -14.24
C ASP A 228 35.79 5.74 -15.37
N LYS A 229 35.87 6.91 -16.02
CA LYS A 229 35.02 7.25 -17.18
C LYS A 229 35.15 6.19 -18.28
N MET A 230 36.37 5.83 -18.63
CA MET A 230 36.62 4.87 -19.71
C MET A 230 36.22 3.45 -19.33
N GLN A 231 36.42 3.03 -18.07
CA GLN A 231 35.94 1.74 -17.57
C GLN A 231 34.41 1.64 -17.60
N ILE A 232 33.72 2.68 -17.14
CA ILE A 232 32.25 2.75 -17.17
C ILE A 232 31.76 2.71 -18.62
N ALA A 233 32.41 3.47 -19.51
CA ALA A 233 32.04 3.53 -20.91
C ALA A 233 32.17 2.18 -21.62
N ARG A 234 33.29 1.47 -21.45
CA ARG A 234 33.49 0.11 -21.96
C ARG A 234 32.49 -0.88 -21.36
N THR A 235 32.21 -0.77 -20.07
CA THR A 235 31.22 -1.63 -19.40
C THR A 235 29.82 -1.40 -19.95
N LEU A 236 29.45 -0.13 -20.23
CA LEU A 236 28.18 0.23 -20.84
C LEU A 236 28.08 -0.32 -22.27
N GLU A 237 29.12 -0.13 -23.09
CA GLU A 237 29.18 -0.67 -24.46
C GLU A 237 28.99 -2.21 -24.48
N ASN A 238 29.79 -2.93 -23.70
CA ASN A 238 29.69 -4.39 -23.55
C ASN A 238 28.30 -4.83 -23.05
N PHE A 239 27.72 -4.07 -22.12
CA PHE A 239 26.39 -4.33 -21.62
C PHE A 239 25.32 -4.18 -22.73
N PHE A 240 25.45 -3.19 -23.61
CA PHE A 240 24.52 -3.03 -24.72
C PHE A 240 24.73 -4.04 -25.85
N ASP A 241 25.94 -4.56 -26.04
CA ASP A 241 26.17 -5.72 -26.90
C ASP A 241 25.42 -6.96 -26.40
N PHE A 242 25.45 -7.22 -25.10
CA PHE A 242 24.63 -8.25 -24.45
C PHE A 242 23.12 -8.01 -24.67
N VAL A 243 22.63 -6.77 -24.49
CA VAL A 243 21.22 -6.42 -24.74
C VAL A 243 20.83 -6.60 -26.22
N LYS A 244 21.74 -6.30 -27.15
CA LYS A 244 21.56 -6.53 -28.60
C LYS A 244 21.49 -8.02 -28.93
N GLY A 245 22.35 -8.83 -28.31
CA GLY A 245 22.41 -10.29 -28.45
C GLY A 245 21.22 -11.04 -27.82
N ALA A 246 20.44 -10.36 -26.97
CA ALA A 246 19.22 -10.88 -26.33
C ALA A 246 19.44 -12.05 -25.36
N GLU A 247 20.59 -12.10 -24.69
CA GLU A 247 20.96 -13.16 -23.74
C GLU A 247 20.41 -12.94 -22.32
N PHE A 248 19.11 -12.66 -22.18
CA PHE A 248 18.54 -12.24 -20.90
C PHE A 248 18.47 -13.34 -19.84
N SER A 249 18.70 -12.96 -18.58
CA SER A 249 18.57 -13.80 -17.37
C SER A 249 17.69 -13.11 -16.33
N PRO A 250 16.35 -13.19 -16.46
CA PRO A 250 15.42 -12.44 -15.62
C PRO A 250 15.51 -12.79 -14.13
N VAL A 251 15.51 -11.75 -13.29
CA VAL A 251 15.59 -11.88 -11.83
C VAL A 251 14.63 -10.92 -11.14
N VAL A 252 14.02 -11.36 -10.04
CA VAL A 252 13.25 -10.52 -9.12
C VAL A 252 14.07 -10.31 -7.85
N LEU A 253 14.17 -9.05 -7.42
CA LEU A 253 14.89 -8.64 -6.21
C LEU A 253 13.90 -8.46 -5.07
N ILE A 254 14.08 -9.24 -4.00
CA ILE A 254 13.29 -9.12 -2.77
C ILE A 254 14.21 -8.62 -1.65
N ASN A 255 13.78 -7.60 -0.91
CA ASN A 255 14.53 -7.15 0.26
C ASN A 255 14.53 -8.25 1.34
N LYS A 256 15.69 -8.67 1.86
CA LYS A 256 15.74 -9.76 2.86
C LYS A 256 15.09 -9.37 4.20
N GLN A 257 15.13 -8.09 4.58
CA GLN A 257 14.59 -7.59 5.84
C GLN A 257 13.08 -7.36 5.76
N SER A 258 12.63 -6.53 4.81
CA SER A 258 11.20 -6.20 4.69
C SER A 258 10.38 -7.28 3.98
N ARG A 259 11.03 -8.22 3.30
CA ARG A 259 10.40 -9.21 2.39
C ARG A 259 9.60 -8.57 1.24
N GLU A 260 9.74 -7.26 1.03
CA GLU A 260 9.05 -6.55 -0.04
C GLU A 260 9.79 -6.70 -1.39
N PRO A 261 9.06 -6.78 -2.51
CA PRO A 261 9.67 -6.76 -3.84
C PRO A 261 10.24 -5.37 -4.14
N MET A 262 11.54 -5.31 -4.40
CA MET A 262 12.26 -4.07 -4.69
C MET A 262 12.17 -3.71 -6.16
N ASP A 263 12.63 -4.62 -7.03
CA ASP A 263 12.64 -4.42 -8.48
C ASP A 263 12.76 -5.77 -9.22
N PHE A 264 12.71 -5.74 -10.54
CA PHE A 264 13.11 -6.85 -11.40
C PHE A 264 14.06 -6.35 -12.49
N ALA A 265 14.88 -7.24 -13.04
CA ALA A 265 15.79 -6.92 -14.13
C ALA A 265 15.93 -8.11 -15.08
N PRO A 266 16.19 -7.88 -16.38
CA PRO A 266 16.43 -8.95 -17.34
C PRO A 266 17.86 -9.52 -17.27
N PHE A 267 18.61 -9.22 -16.21
CA PHE A 267 19.98 -9.69 -15.96
C PHE A 267 20.27 -9.73 -14.46
N ASP A 268 21.28 -10.50 -14.05
CA ASP A 268 21.72 -10.58 -12.66
C ASP A 268 22.23 -9.21 -12.14
N ILE A 269 21.79 -8.86 -10.92
CA ILE A 269 22.15 -7.64 -10.18
C ILE A 269 23.10 -8.01 -9.03
N PHE A 270 24.17 -7.25 -8.85
CA PHE A 270 25.21 -7.51 -7.84
C PHE A 270 25.39 -6.37 -6.84
N GLN A 271 25.00 -5.13 -7.19
CA GLN A 271 25.21 -3.91 -6.38
C GLN A 271 24.60 -3.92 -4.95
N TYR A 272 23.75 -4.90 -4.62
CA TYR A 272 23.07 -5.00 -3.32
C TYR A 272 23.58 -6.14 -2.44
N GLU A 273 24.52 -6.93 -2.94
CA GLU A 273 25.18 -8.02 -2.20
C GLU A 273 24.18 -8.85 -1.38
N ASP A 274 24.34 -8.88 -0.05
CA ASP A 274 23.51 -9.65 0.86
C ASP A 274 22.21 -9.00 1.30
N MET A 275 21.92 -7.76 0.88
CA MET A 275 20.68 -7.07 1.27
C MET A 275 19.44 -7.63 0.56
N VAL A 276 19.64 -8.29 -0.59
CA VAL A 276 18.55 -8.78 -1.45
C VAL A 276 18.61 -10.29 -1.64
N LYS A 277 17.44 -10.92 -1.66
CA LYS A 277 17.26 -12.27 -2.20
C LYS A 277 16.94 -12.15 -3.68
N LYS A 278 17.74 -12.82 -4.50
CA LYS A 278 17.53 -12.91 -5.96
C LYS A 278 16.72 -14.15 -6.28
N ILE A 279 15.58 -13.97 -6.95
CA ILE A 279 14.74 -15.06 -7.43
C ILE A 279 14.86 -15.09 -8.95
N LYS A 280 15.60 -16.09 -9.48
CA LYS A 280 15.72 -16.29 -10.92
C LYS A 280 14.38 -16.75 -11.50
N SER A 281 14.02 -16.19 -12.65
CA SER A 281 12.82 -16.55 -13.40
C SER A 281 13.21 -17.12 -14.76
N ARG A 282 12.38 -17.98 -15.34
CA ARG A 282 12.66 -18.60 -16.65
C ARG A 282 12.43 -17.63 -17.80
N THR A 283 11.46 -16.74 -17.63
CA THR A 283 11.06 -15.75 -18.64
C THR A 283 10.94 -14.38 -17.99
N MET A 284 10.98 -13.34 -18.82
CA MET A 284 10.77 -11.98 -18.36
C MET A 284 9.30 -11.78 -17.97
N SER A 285 8.36 -12.44 -18.65
CA SER A 285 6.94 -12.44 -18.24
C SER A 285 6.74 -12.98 -16.83
N GLU A 286 7.40 -14.08 -16.45
CA GLU A 286 7.34 -14.66 -15.10
C GLU A 286 7.90 -13.69 -14.05
N ALA A 287 9.03 -13.04 -14.33
CA ALA A 287 9.63 -12.06 -13.43
C ALA A 287 8.70 -10.86 -13.19
N VAL A 288 8.09 -10.33 -14.27
CA VAL A 288 7.13 -9.23 -14.21
C VAL A 288 5.88 -9.65 -13.43
N GLU A 289 5.28 -10.81 -13.73
CA GLU A 289 4.09 -11.30 -13.05
C GLU A 289 4.33 -11.48 -11.55
N LYS A 290 5.45 -12.12 -11.18
CA LYS A 290 5.83 -12.31 -9.79
C LYS A 290 6.02 -10.99 -9.05
N PHE A 291 6.79 -10.06 -9.62
CA PHE A 291 7.05 -8.77 -9.00
C PHE A 291 5.76 -8.00 -8.72
N TYR A 292 4.89 -7.86 -9.72
CA TYR A 292 3.65 -7.08 -9.57
C TYR A 292 2.61 -7.79 -8.70
N SER A 293 2.56 -9.12 -8.69
CA SER A 293 1.74 -9.90 -7.75
C SER A 293 2.18 -9.66 -6.31
N ASP A 294 3.47 -9.86 -6.02
CA ASP A 294 4.03 -9.66 -4.67
C ASP A 294 3.84 -8.20 -4.23
N LYS A 295 4.00 -7.24 -5.15
CA LYS A 295 3.82 -5.81 -4.87
C LYS A 295 2.37 -5.44 -4.59
N ALA A 296 1.42 -6.03 -5.32
CA ALA A 296 -0.01 -5.83 -5.07
C ALA A 296 -0.42 -6.39 -3.70
N VAL A 297 0.10 -7.57 -3.32
CA VAL A 297 -0.10 -8.14 -1.99
C VAL A 297 0.46 -7.21 -0.90
N ALA A 298 1.72 -6.77 -1.02
CA ALA A 298 2.33 -5.86 -0.06
C ALA A 298 1.57 -4.53 0.07
N ALA A 299 1.17 -3.93 -1.05
CA ALA A 299 0.38 -2.70 -1.06
C ALA A 299 -1.00 -2.88 -0.39
N SER A 300 -1.68 -3.99 -0.67
CA SER A 300 -2.97 -4.31 -0.03
C SER A 300 -2.83 -4.51 1.47
N LEU A 301 -1.80 -5.22 1.92
CA LEU A 301 -1.48 -5.39 3.34
C LEU A 301 -1.25 -4.05 4.02
N LYS A 302 -0.40 -3.21 3.44
CA LYS A 302 -0.09 -1.87 3.96
C LYS A 302 -1.32 -0.99 4.06
N GLN A 303 -2.22 -1.05 3.06
CA GLN A 303 -3.47 -0.30 3.08
C GLN A 303 -4.40 -0.79 4.19
N LYS A 304 -4.62 -2.11 4.30
CA LYS A 304 -5.47 -2.69 5.36
C LYS A 304 -4.92 -2.38 6.75
N TYR A 305 -3.60 -2.46 6.93
CA TYR A 305 -2.91 -2.05 8.14
C TYR A 305 -3.17 -0.58 8.46
N SER A 306 -2.91 0.33 7.52
CA SER A 306 -3.11 1.77 7.74
C SER A 306 -4.55 2.13 8.07
N ASP A 307 -5.53 1.49 7.42
CA ASP A 307 -6.94 1.70 7.67
C ASP A 307 -7.31 1.27 9.10
N LEU A 308 -6.82 0.10 9.53
CA LEU A 308 -7.11 -0.45 10.84
C LEU A 308 -6.43 0.34 11.96
N SER A 309 -5.14 0.65 11.79
CA SER A 309 -4.38 1.46 12.74
C SER A 309 -4.99 2.85 12.93
N LYS A 310 -5.52 3.46 11.87
CA LYS A 310 -6.24 4.74 11.97
C LYS A 310 -7.54 4.64 12.77
N VAL A 311 -8.27 3.54 12.64
CA VAL A 311 -9.47 3.29 13.45
C VAL A 311 -9.10 3.11 14.92
N ILE A 312 -8.07 2.31 15.20
CA ILE A 312 -7.62 2.04 16.57
C ILE A 312 -7.13 3.34 17.23
N SER A 313 -6.28 4.13 16.55
CA SER A 313 -5.78 5.40 17.09
C SER A 313 -6.91 6.40 17.37
N THR A 314 -7.90 6.49 16.47
CA THR A 314 -9.06 7.38 16.66
C THR A 314 -9.89 6.98 17.88
N ASN A 315 -10.05 5.68 18.15
CA ASN A 315 -10.77 5.20 19.33
C ASN A 315 -9.95 5.38 20.61
N LEU A 316 -8.64 5.09 20.59
CA LEU A 316 -7.73 5.36 21.71
C LEU A 316 -7.73 6.83 22.10
N ASP A 317 -7.65 7.75 21.14
CA ASP A 317 -7.71 9.19 21.40
C ASP A 317 -9.04 9.60 22.04
N ARG A 318 -10.15 8.95 21.66
CA ARG A 318 -11.47 9.19 22.25
C ARG A 318 -11.51 8.69 23.70
N CYS A 319 -11.03 7.48 23.96
CA CYS A 319 -11.00 6.89 25.30
C CYS A 319 -10.08 7.68 26.24
N ARG A 320 -8.90 8.10 25.77
CA ARG A 320 -7.96 8.94 26.54
C ARG A 320 -8.53 10.31 26.88
N LYS A 321 -9.23 10.96 25.94
CA LYS A 321 -9.96 12.21 26.23
C LYS A 321 -11.08 12.00 27.25
N LYS A 322 -11.82 10.90 27.14
CA LYS A 322 -12.86 10.54 28.12
C LYS A 322 -12.27 10.29 29.51
N LEU A 323 -11.14 9.59 29.59
CA LEU A 323 -10.42 9.29 30.82
C LEU A 323 -9.97 10.58 31.53
N GLN A 324 -9.48 11.56 30.77
CA GLN A 324 -9.13 12.87 31.33
C GLN A 324 -10.34 13.54 31.99
N ILE A 325 -11.50 13.57 31.32
CA ILE A 325 -12.74 14.18 31.85
C ILE A 325 -13.23 13.43 33.10
N GLU A 326 -13.18 12.09 33.08
CA GLU A 326 -13.54 11.23 34.22
C GLU A 326 -12.64 11.52 35.44
N ASN A 327 -11.32 11.59 35.23
CA ASN A 327 -10.35 11.93 36.29
C ASN A 327 -10.56 13.35 36.85
N GLU A 328 -10.81 14.34 36.00
CA GLU A 328 -11.15 15.70 36.46
C GLU A 328 -12.45 15.73 37.28
N THR A 329 -13.44 14.91 36.91
CA THR A 329 -14.72 14.79 37.62
C THR A 329 -14.54 14.12 38.98
N ILE A 330 -13.72 13.05 39.04
CA ILE A 330 -13.34 12.36 40.28
C ILE A 330 -12.63 13.33 41.22
N ALA A 331 -11.60 14.04 40.75
CA ALA A 331 -10.84 15.01 41.57
C ALA A 331 -11.72 16.15 42.12
N LYS A 332 -12.74 16.60 41.36
CA LYS A 332 -13.74 17.56 41.85
C LYS A 332 -14.62 16.95 42.95
N ALA A 333 -15.05 15.70 42.77
CA ALA A 333 -15.94 14.99 43.69
C ALA A 333 -15.23 14.39 44.92
N GLU A 334 -13.90 14.32 44.95
CA GLU A 334 -13.11 13.99 46.16
C GLU A 334 -13.21 15.10 47.20
N LYS A 335 -13.36 16.36 46.77
CA LYS A 335 -13.55 17.52 47.66
C LYS A 335 -14.97 17.59 48.24
N ARG A 336 -15.79 16.53 48.13
CA ARG A 336 -17.20 16.50 48.59
C ARG A 336 -17.34 16.54 50.10
N ASP A 337 -16.37 16.01 50.85
CA ASP A 337 -16.48 15.85 52.30
C ASP A 337 -16.61 17.19 53.03
N LYS A 338 -16.09 18.27 52.43
CA LYS A 338 -16.31 19.64 52.94
C LYS A 338 -17.80 19.99 53.05
N TYR A 339 -18.66 19.48 52.15
CA TYR A 339 -20.10 19.73 52.19
C TYR A 339 -20.78 18.93 53.31
N ARG A 340 -20.27 17.73 53.64
CA ARG A 340 -20.73 17.00 54.83
C ARG A 340 -20.35 17.77 56.10
N VAL A 341 -19.08 18.18 56.21
CA VAL A 341 -18.57 18.99 57.32
C VAL A 341 -19.38 20.28 57.48
N TYR A 342 -19.67 20.99 56.39
CA TYR A 342 -20.53 22.19 56.44
C TYR A 342 -21.95 21.89 56.94
N GLY A 343 -22.56 20.79 56.48
CA GLY A 343 -23.88 20.37 56.97
C GLY A 343 -23.88 20.08 58.47
N ASP A 344 -22.88 19.34 58.94
CA ASP A 344 -22.74 18.93 60.34
C ASP A 344 -22.49 20.14 61.26
N LEU A 345 -21.59 21.06 60.86
CA LEU A 345 -21.25 22.24 61.63
C LEU A 345 -22.40 23.26 61.71
N ILE A 346 -23.18 23.42 60.63
CA ILE A 346 -24.41 24.24 60.65
C ILE A 346 -25.44 23.62 61.59
N MET A 347 -25.62 22.30 61.54
CA MET A 347 -26.57 21.61 62.43
C MET A 347 -26.16 21.72 63.91
N ALA A 348 -24.88 21.61 64.22
CA ALA A 348 -24.36 21.75 65.58
C ALA A 348 -24.51 23.18 66.14
N ASN A 349 -24.51 24.21 65.29
CA ASN A 349 -24.57 25.62 65.68
C ASN A 349 -25.88 26.32 65.29
N LEU A 350 -26.98 25.57 65.17
CA LEU A 350 -28.30 26.09 64.75
C LEU A 350 -28.79 27.29 65.59
N TYR A 351 -28.45 27.32 66.88
CA TYR A 351 -28.84 28.40 67.80
C TYR A 351 -28.14 29.73 67.51
N ALA A 352 -27.01 29.72 66.79
CA ALA A 352 -26.17 30.88 66.53
C ALA A 352 -26.35 31.47 65.13
N ILE A 353 -27.16 30.85 64.27
CA ILE A 353 -27.33 31.24 62.86
C ILE A 353 -28.75 31.77 62.64
N GLN A 354 -28.88 32.96 62.05
CA GLN A 354 -30.18 33.57 61.74
C GLN A 354 -30.50 33.46 60.25
N LYS A 355 -31.80 33.50 59.92
CA LYS A 355 -32.25 33.55 58.54
C LYS A 355 -31.89 34.94 57.96
N GLY A 356 -31.18 34.96 56.84
CA GLY A 356 -30.65 36.18 56.22
C GLY A 356 -29.12 36.33 56.30
N ASP A 357 -28.44 35.46 57.05
CA ASP A 357 -26.98 35.48 57.14
C ASP A 357 -26.31 35.01 55.82
N LYS A 358 -25.24 35.71 55.43
CA LYS A 358 -24.44 35.39 54.22
C LYS A 358 -23.41 34.29 54.46
N GLN A 359 -22.89 34.21 55.66
CA GLN A 359 -21.87 33.25 56.07
C GLN A 359 -21.87 33.08 57.58
N VAL A 360 -21.38 31.95 58.07
CA VAL A 360 -21.17 31.71 59.51
C VAL A 360 -19.74 31.23 59.74
N THR A 361 -19.08 31.77 60.76
CA THR A 361 -17.78 31.28 61.24
C THR A 361 -18.01 30.44 62.48
N VAL A 362 -17.62 29.17 62.44
CA VAL A 362 -17.82 28.21 63.53
C VAL A 362 -16.55 27.41 63.76
N ASP A 363 -16.37 26.90 64.98
CA ASP A 363 -15.24 26.05 65.33
C ASP A 363 -15.35 24.71 64.57
N ASN A 364 -14.28 24.32 63.89
CA ASN A 364 -14.26 23.08 63.11
C ASN A 364 -13.81 21.91 63.98
N PHE A 365 -14.75 21.18 64.58
CA PHE A 365 -14.45 20.01 65.40
C PHE A 365 -13.85 18.81 64.63
N TYR A 366 -13.72 18.90 63.30
CA TYR A 366 -13.04 17.92 62.47
C TYR A 366 -11.56 18.28 62.21
N ASP A 367 -11.08 19.42 62.70
CA ASP A 367 -9.68 19.86 62.61
C ASP A 367 -8.99 19.67 63.96
N GLU A 368 -7.99 18.78 64.01
CA GLU A 368 -7.22 18.47 65.22
C GLU A 368 -6.45 19.70 65.77
N GLY A 369 -6.23 20.72 64.94
CA GLY A 369 -5.60 22.00 65.33
C GLY A 369 -6.55 23.05 65.92
N GLY A 370 -7.87 22.79 66.00
CA GLY A 370 -8.84 23.72 66.57
C GLY A 370 -9.12 24.97 65.74
N GLY A 371 -9.03 24.87 64.40
CA GLY A 371 -9.28 26.00 63.49
C GLY A 371 -10.76 26.39 63.35
N GLN A 372 -11.04 27.68 63.12
CA GLN A 372 -12.37 28.16 62.74
C GLN A 372 -12.57 28.07 61.22
N ILE A 373 -13.78 27.71 60.79
CA ILE A 373 -14.13 27.61 59.37
C ILE A 373 -15.31 28.52 59.03
N THR A 374 -15.18 29.26 57.93
CA THR A 374 -16.24 30.12 57.40
C THR A 374 -17.06 29.37 56.36
N ILE A 375 -18.36 29.23 56.59
CA ILE A 375 -19.30 28.48 55.76
C ILE A 375 -20.27 29.44 55.06
N PRO A 376 -20.37 29.45 53.72
CA PRO A 376 -21.28 30.33 52.99
C PRO A 376 -22.74 29.84 53.08
N LEU A 377 -23.65 30.74 53.43
CA LEU A 377 -25.08 30.47 53.60
C LEU A 377 -25.90 31.13 52.48
N LYS A 378 -27.11 30.61 52.26
CA LYS A 378 -28.13 31.26 51.44
C LYS A 378 -29.09 32.03 52.35
N GLU A 379 -29.28 33.30 52.05
CA GLU A 379 -30.07 34.25 52.84
C GLU A 379 -31.59 33.95 52.77
N ASP A 380 -32.04 33.37 51.66
CA ASP A 380 -33.44 33.11 51.35
C ASP A 380 -34.04 31.90 52.08
N ILE A 381 -33.19 31.02 52.63
CA ILE A 381 -33.59 29.75 53.25
C ILE A 381 -33.16 29.68 54.72
N SER A 382 -33.84 28.83 55.50
CA SER A 382 -33.52 28.64 56.92
C SER A 382 -32.15 27.99 57.14
N PRO A 383 -31.55 28.13 58.34
CA PRO A 383 -30.29 27.44 58.69
C PRO A 383 -30.35 25.91 58.50
N ALA A 384 -31.47 25.28 58.88
CA ALA A 384 -31.69 23.85 58.67
C ALA A 384 -31.79 23.47 57.18
N GLU A 385 -32.40 24.32 56.34
CA GLU A 385 -32.43 24.13 54.89
C GLU A 385 -31.06 24.35 54.24
N ASN A 386 -30.24 25.27 54.77
CA ASN A 386 -28.84 25.43 54.36
C ASN A 386 -28.02 24.16 54.64
N ALA A 387 -28.16 23.54 55.81
CA ALA A 387 -27.54 22.25 56.11
C ALA A 387 -28.03 21.14 55.16
N ARG A 388 -29.35 21.04 54.94
CA ARG A 388 -29.94 20.06 54.00
C ARG A 388 -29.45 20.25 52.56
N ARG A 389 -29.25 21.49 52.11
CA ARG A 389 -28.66 21.83 50.81
C ARG A 389 -27.24 21.26 50.68
N PHE A 390 -26.43 21.43 51.72
CA PHE A 390 -25.08 20.88 51.75
C PHE A 390 -25.07 19.34 51.78
N TYR A 391 -25.96 18.70 52.55
CA TYR A 391 -26.14 17.24 52.49
C TYR A 391 -26.61 16.74 51.11
N THR A 392 -27.53 17.47 50.47
CA THR A 392 -28.01 17.14 49.13
C THR A 392 -26.88 17.21 48.11
N ARG A 393 -26.06 18.26 48.21
CA ARG A 393 -24.87 18.43 47.36
C ARG A 393 -23.85 17.33 47.59
N TYR A 394 -23.57 16.99 48.86
CA TYR A 394 -22.70 15.87 49.23
C TYR A 394 -23.18 14.56 48.60
N ASN A 395 -24.46 14.22 48.75
CA ASN A 395 -25.02 12.99 48.19
C ASN A 395 -24.94 12.97 46.65
N LYS A 396 -25.22 14.10 45.99
CA LYS A 396 -25.08 14.23 44.53
C LYS A 396 -23.63 13.99 44.07
N GLU A 397 -22.67 14.61 44.73
CA GLU A 397 -21.24 14.45 44.40
C GLU A 397 -20.73 13.04 44.76
N LYS A 398 -21.26 12.41 45.82
CA LYS A 398 -20.98 11.02 46.17
C LYS A 398 -21.45 10.06 45.09
N THR A 399 -22.70 10.19 44.62
CA THR A 399 -23.22 9.37 43.50
C THR A 399 -22.42 9.60 42.23
N ALA A 400 -22.13 10.87 41.89
CA ALA A 400 -21.31 11.20 40.72
C ALA A 400 -19.91 10.55 40.80
N TYR A 401 -19.27 10.56 41.98
CA TYR A 401 -17.98 9.91 42.19
C TYR A 401 -18.07 8.40 41.93
N THR A 402 -19.02 7.70 42.57
CA THR A 402 -19.14 6.24 42.46
C THR A 402 -19.39 5.81 41.01
N GLU A 403 -20.33 6.46 40.31
CA GLU A 403 -20.62 6.14 38.91
C GLU A 403 -19.44 6.48 37.98
N THR A 404 -18.77 7.62 38.20
CA THR A 404 -17.61 8.03 37.38
C THR A 404 -16.43 7.07 37.58
N VAL A 405 -16.20 6.57 38.78
CA VAL A 405 -15.15 5.56 39.04
C VAL A 405 -15.44 4.27 38.26
N ILE A 406 -16.68 3.78 38.28
CA ILE A 406 -17.08 2.58 37.51
C ILE A 406 -16.89 2.81 36.00
N GLN A 407 -17.24 4.00 35.49
CA GLN A 407 -17.06 4.34 34.08
C GLN A 407 -15.58 4.47 33.70
N ARG A 408 -14.76 5.04 34.59
CA ARG A 408 -13.31 5.13 34.42
C ARG A 408 -12.69 3.76 34.31
N ASP A 409 -13.06 2.83 35.20
CA ASP A 409 -12.48 1.49 35.22
C ASP A 409 -12.86 0.71 33.93
N LYS A 410 -14.08 0.89 33.42
CA LYS A 410 -14.47 0.37 32.09
C LYS A 410 -13.66 1.00 30.96
N ASN A 411 -13.47 2.31 30.98
CA ASN A 411 -12.73 3.04 29.95
C ASN A 411 -11.24 2.68 29.97
N LEU A 412 -10.65 2.42 31.13
CA LEU A 412 -9.29 1.89 31.26
C LEU A 412 -9.18 0.49 30.62
N ALA A 413 -10.14 -0.40 30.89
CA ALA A 413 -10.17 -1.71 30.24
C ALA A 413 -10.32 -1.61 28.71
N ASP A 414 -11.11 -0.66 28.21
CA ASP A 414 -11.22 -0.39 26.77
C ASP A 414 -9.89 0.11 26.17
N ILE A 415 -9.14 0.95 26.91
CA ILE A 415 -7.82 1.43 26.48
C ILE A 415 -6.84 0.26 26.41
N ASP A 416 -6.75 -0.55 27.47
CA ASP A 416 -5.85 -1.71 27.53
C ASP A 416 -6.16 -2.70 26.39
N TYR A 417 -7.44 -2.95 26.12
CA TYR A 417 -7.88 -3.76 24.99
C TYR A 417 -7.45 -3.16 23.64
N LEU A 418 -7.70 -1.86 23.41
CA LEU A 418 -7.33 -1.23 22.15
C LEU A 418 -5.80 -1.16 21.94
N GLU A 419 -5.02 -1.04 23.02
CA GLU A 419 -3.56 -1.11 22.99
C GLU A 419 -3.07 -2.53 22.65
N SER A 420 -3.69 -3.57 23.22
CA SER A 420 -3.37 -4.97 22.85
C SER A 420 -3.71 -5.28 21.40
N VAL A 421 -4.84 -4.76 20.90
CA VAL A 421 -5.22 -4.89 19.49
C VAL A 421 -4.24 -4.13 18.59
N ALA A 422 -3.78 -2.93 18.98
CA ALA A 422 -2.77 -2.19 18.24
C ALA A 422 -1.47 -3.00 18.09
N GLU A 423 -1.04 -3.67 19.15
CA GLU A 423 0.12 -4.56 19.13
C GLU A 423 -0.10 -5.77 18.20
N ALA A 424 -1.26 -6.43 18.29
CA ALA A 424 -1.60 -7.54 17.40
C ALA A 424 -1.59 -7.12 15.92
N VAL A 425 -2.10 -5.92 15.59
CA VAL A 425 -2.09 -5.38 14.22
C VAL A 425 -0.66 -5.13 13.75
N SER A 426 0.24 -4.62 14.61
CA SER A 426 1.67 -4.41 14.30
C SER A 426 2.45 -5.69 14.02
N LYS A 427 2.01 -6.82 14.58
CA LYS A 427 2.64 -8.13 14.42
C LYS A 427 2.03 -8.97 13.29
N ALA A 428 0.94 -8.51 12.68
CA ALA A 428 0.26 -9.23 11.62
C ALA A 428 1.09 -9.20 10.32
N GLU A 429 1.42 -10.38 9.80
CA GLU A 429 2.20 -10.53 8.56
C GLU A 429 1.30 -10.82 7.34
N THR A 430 0.08 -11.30 7.58
CA THR A 430 -0.81 -11.78 6.50
C THR A 430 -2.12 -11.02 6.40
N SER A 431 -2.72 -11.07 5.22
CA SER A 431 -3.99 -10.38 4.94
C SER A 431 -5.15 -10.99 5.72
N GLU A 432 -5.05 -12.28 6.01
CA GLU A 432 -6.01 -13.05 6.77
C GLU A 432 -5.97 -12.67 8.26
N GLU A 433 -4.78 -12.53 8.84
CA GLU A 433 -4.60 -12.06 10.23
C GLU A 433 -5.21 -10.67 10.44
N ILE A 434 -4.91 -9.72 9.55
CA ILE A 434 -5.51 -8.37 9.61
C ILE A 434 -7.03 -8.46 9.46
N GLY A 435 -7.52 -9.38 8.63
CA GLY A 435 -8.95 -9.67 8.47
C GLY A 435 -9.60 -10.17 9.77
N GLN A 436 -8.97 -11.11 10.46
CA GLN A 436 -9.45 -11.65 11.74
C GLN A 436 -9.51 -10.57 12.83
N ILE A 437 -8.48 -9.73 12.94
CA ILE A 437 -8.47 -8.62 13.91
C ILE A 437 -9.56 -7.58 13.58
N ARG A 438 -9.80 -7.32 12.29
CA ARG A 438 -10.89 -6.46 11.85
C ARG A 438 -12.26 -7.03 12.23
N ASP A 439 -12.46 -8.33 12.07
CA ASP A 439 -13.70 -9.01 12.47
C ASP A 439 -13.89 -8.97 13.99
N GLU A 440 -12.82 -9.16 14.78
CA GLU A 440 -12.82 -8.98 16.24
C GLU A 440 -13.26 -7.55 16.64
N LEU A 441 -12.68 -6.52 16.01
CA LEU A 441 -13.07 -5.12 16.25
C LEU A 441 -14.51 -4.81 15.82
N ALA A 442 -15.05 -5.53 14.83
CA ALA A 442 -16.45 -5.40 14.43
C ALA A 442 -17.39 -6.09 15.43
N GLU A 443 -17.02 -7.26 15.95
CA GLU A 443 -17.75 -7.97 17.01
C GLU A 443 -17.84 -7.14 18.30
N GLN A 444 -16.76 -6.42 18.65
CA GLN A 444 -16.72 -5.50 19.80
C GLN A 444 -17.38 -4.12 19.52
N GLY A 445 -17.87 -3.87 18.30
CA GLY A 445 -18.61 -2.66 17.95
C GLY A 445 -17.76 -1.42 17.62
N TYR A 446 -16.43 -1.53 17.55
CA TYR A 446 -15.55 -0.43 17.13
C TYR A 446 -15.61 -0.14 15.62
N ILE A 447 -16.01 -1.14 14.82
CA ILE A 447 -16.12 -1.04 13.36
C ILE A 447 -17.49 -1.54 12.90
N LYS A 448 -18.08 -0.87 11.91
CA LYS A 448 -19.27 -1.39 11.22
C LYS A 448 -18.88 -2.58 10.35
N TYR A 449 -19.59 -3.70 10.52
CA TYR A 449 -19.41 -4.87 9.66
C TYR A 449 -19.66 -4.50 8.18
N ARG A 450 -18.69 -4.77 7.31
CA ARG A 450 -18.81 -4.60 5.85
C ARG A 450 -19.01 -5.99 5.23
N GLY A 451 -20.26 -6.45 5.15
CA GLY A 451 -20.60 -7.75 4.56
C GLY A 451 -22.01 -8.20 4.90
N ASN A 452 -22.53 -9.20 4.17
CA ASN A 452 -23.82 -9.81 4.46
C ASN A 452 -23.66 -10.73 5.69
N PRO A 453 -24.39 -10.54 6.81
CA PRO A 453 -24.17 -11.26 8.07
C PRO A 453 -24.43 -12.77 8.00
N LYS A 454 -25.03 -13.26 6.90
CA LYS A 454 -25.29 -14.67 6.63
C LYS A 454 -24.32 -15.23 5.59
N ARG A 455 -23.09 -15.58 5.99
CA ARG A 455 -22.24 -16.66 5.42
C ARG A 455 -20.78 -16.43 5.80
N LYS A 456 -20.40 -16.88 6.98
CA LYS A 456 -19.21 -17.70 7.21
C LYS A 456 -19.54 -18.50 8.48
N LYS A 457 -19.57 -19.83 8.40
CA LYS A 457 -19.42 -20.63 9.63
C LYS A 457 -18.15 -20.08 10.29
N ALA A 458 -18.21 -19.71 11.57
CA ALA A 458 -17.00 -19.32 12.30
C ALA A 458 -16.01 -20.47 12.16
N GLU A 459 -14.99 -20.29 11.31
CA GLU A 459 -13.89 -21.24 11.21
C GLU A 459 -13.23 -21.29 12.59
N LYS A 460 -12.87 -22.49 13.05
CA LYS A 460 -12.21 -22.64 14.34
C LYS A 460 -10.92 -21.82 14.30
N PRO A 461 -10.62 -21.02 15.34
CA PRO A 461 -9.35 -20.30 15.41
C PRO A 461 -8.20 -21.30 15.30
N THR A 462 -7.30 -21.09 14.34
CA THR A 462 -6.10 -21.92 14.16
C THR A 462 -4.89 -21.15 14.70
N PRO A 463 -4.46 -21.40 15.94
CA PRO A 463 -3.24 -20.81 16.49
C PRO A 463 -2.00 -21.37 15.77
N LEU A 464 -0.87 -20.69 15.91
CA LEU A 464 0.42 -21.25 15.51
C LEU A 464 0.73 -22.48 16.35
N HIS A 465 1.40 -23.45 15.74
CA HIS A 465 1.86 -24.67 16.40
C HIS A 465 3.34 -24.86 16.13
N PHE A 466 4.12 -24.97 17.20
CA PHE A 466 5.53 -25.27 17.18
C PHE A 466 5.79 -26.52 18.03
N VAL A 467 6.92 -27.16 17.79
CA VAL A 467 7.41 -28.25 18.64
C VAL A 467 8.75 -27.80 19.22
N SER A 468 8.88 -27.84 20.55
CA SER A 468 10.12 -27.47 21.23
C SER A 468 11.24 -28.48 20.93
N SER A 469 12.48 -28.11 21.26
CA SER A 469 13.63 -29.04 21.16
C SER A 469 13.42 -30.33 21.95
N ASP A 470 12.63 -30.28 23.02
CA ASP A 470 12.33 -31.39 23.91
C ASP A 470 11.04 -32.14 23.52
N GLY A 471 10.42 -31.77 22.39
CA GLY A 471 9.25 -32.46 21.83
C GLY A 471 7.89 -31.98 22.33
N TYR A 472 7.81 -30.84 23.02
CA TYR A 472 6.54 -30.29 23.51
C TYR A 472 5.82 -29.47 22.45
N ASP A 473 4.50 -29.68 22.31
CA ASP A 473 3.63 -28.85 21.48
C ASP A 473 3.42 -27.47 22.11
N ILE A 474 3.79 -26.42 21.38
CA ILE A 474 3.63 -25.02 21.77
C ILE A 474 2.59 -24.38 20.86
N TYR A 475 1.47 -23.92 21.42
CA TYR A 475 0.42 -23.21 20.69
C TYR A 475 0.46 -21.71 20.99
N VAL A 476 0.53 -20.87 19.95
CA VAL A 476 0.63 -19.40 20.10
C VAL A 476 -0.50 -18.72 19.34
N GLY A 477 -1.35 -17.98 20.06
CA GLY A 477 -2.37 -17.13 19.46
C GLY A 477 -1.79 -15.81 18.96
N LYS A 478 -2.23 -15.36 17.78
CA LYS A 478 -1.78 -14.10 17.15
C LYS A 478 -2.69 -12.90 17.44
N ASN A 479 -3.88 -13.14 17.96
CA ASN A 479 -4.86 -12.12 18.33
C ASN A 479 -5.63 -12.58 19.56
N ASN A 480 -6.45 -11.69 20.15
CA ASN A 480 -7.14 -11.98 21.40
C ASN A 480 -8.11 -13.16 21.25
N LYS A 481 -8.80 -13.25 20.10
CA LYS A 481 -9.72 -14.39 19.82
C LYS A 481 -9.00 -15.74 19.79
N GLN A 482 -7.78 -15.80 19.25
CA GLN A 482 -6.95 -17.00 19.28
C GLN A 482 -6.38 -17.27 20.66
N ASN A 483 -5.97 -16.23 21.41
CA ASN A 483 -5.48 -16.37 22.78
C ASN A 483 -6.57 -16.94 23.71
N ASP A 484 -7.80 -16.45 23.61
CA ASP A 484 -8.95 -16.99 24.33
C ASP A 484 -9.23 -18.45 23.93
N TYR A 485 -9.09 -18.80 22.66
CA TYR A 485 -9.24 -20.17 22.21
C TYR A 485 -8.15 -21.09 22.78
N VAL A 486 -6.89 -20.65 22.73
CA VAL A 486 -5.77 -21.41 23.29
C VAL A 486 -5.98 -21.61 24.78
N THR A 487 -6.15 -20.53 25.53
CA THR A 487 -6.22 -20.57 27.00
C THR A 487 -7.49 -21.22 27.55
N LEU A 488 -8.66 -21.00 26.93
CA LEU A 488 -9.95 -21.41 27.51
C LEU A 488 -10.53 -22.69 26.89
N LYS A 489 -10.05 -23.11 25.71
CA LYS A 489 -10.64 -24.26 24.99
C LYS A 489 -9.63 -25.33 24.57
N LEU A 490 -8.41 -24.93 24.20
CA LEU A 490 -7.39 -25.86 23.73
C LEU A 490 -6.53 -26.39 24.89
N SER A 491 -6.08 -25.50 25.77
CA SER A 491 -5.25 -25.83 26.92
C SER A 491 -6.02 -26.63 27.97
N ARG A 492 -5.32 -27.58 28.59
CA ARG A 492 -5.77 -28.30 29.77
C ARG A 492 -5.25 -27.61 31.04
N PRO A 493 -5.85 -27.88 32.21
CA PRO A 493 -5.39 -27.29 33.48
C PRO A 493 -3.93 -27.63 33.86
N THR A 494 -3.34 -28.65 33.23
CA THR A 494 -1.96 -29.10 33.45
C THR A 494 -0.95 -28.50 32.48
N ASP A 495 -1.42 -27.78 31.47
CA ASP A 495 -0.56 -27.15 30.46
C ASP A 495 -0.07 -25.80 31.00
N ILE A 496 1.18 -25.44 30.67
CA ILE A 496 1.86 -24.23 31.14
C ILE A 496 1.61 -23.06 30.19
#